data_AF-A0A964AFL2-F1
#
_entry.id   AF-A0A964AFL2-F1
#
_cell.length_a   1.000
_cell.length_b   1.000
_cell.length_c   1.000
_cell.angle_alpha   90.00
_cell.angle_beta   90.00
_cell.angle_gamma   90.00
#
_symmetry.space_group_name_H-M   'P 1'
#
loop_
_entity.id
_entity.type
_entity.pdbx_description
1 polymer ?
#
loop_
_entity_poly.entity_id
_entity_poly.type
_entity_poly.pdbx_seq_one_letter_code
_entity_poly.pdbx_strand_id
1 'polypeptide(L)' 'MLVGLALGACGDKDTDDSVVALYGIPDTSFVDNDGDGYSGTDDDCDDTNADINPGATETPGDSIDSNCNGDDDT' A
#
# COMPACT_ATOMS: atom_id res chain seq x y z
N MET A 1 -19.24 -13.88 -5.26
CA MET A 1 -19.54 -13.60 -3.84
C MET A 1 -18.65 -12.43 -3.45
N LEU A 2 -18.95 -11.23 -3.94
CA LEU A 2 -19.58 -10.14 -3.20
C LEU A 2 -18.90 -9.83 -1.85
N VAL A 3 -17.88 -8.97 -1.87
CA VAL A 3 -17.97 -7.67 -1.19
C VAL A 3 -17.42 -6.63 -2.16
N GLY A 4 -18.29 -5.75 -2.64
CA GLY A 4 -17.84 -4.55 -3.34
C GLY A 4 -17.12 -3.67 -2.34
N LEU A 5 -15.80 -3.60 -2.42
CA LEU A 5 -15.05 -2.55 -1.78
C LEU A 5 -14.65 -1.58 -2.89
N ALA A 6 -15.55 -0.64 -3.16
CA ALA A 6 -15.13 0.62 -3.74
C ALA A 6 -14.28 1.32 -2.66
N LEU A 7 -12.99 1.00 -2.62
CA LEU A 7 -12.02 1.81 -1.89
C LEU A 7 -11.36 2.73 -2.90
N GLY A 8 -12.09 3.82 -3.17
CA GLY A 8 -11.53 4.94 -3.88
C GLY A 8 -10.44 5.57 -3.04
N ALA A 9 -9.31 5.81 -3.72
CA ALA A 9 -8.27 6.79 -3.43
C ALA A 9 -7.61 6.67 -2.06
N CYS A 10 -6.50 5.94 -2.00
CA CYS A 10 -5.32 6.53 -1.38
C CYS A 10 -4.36 6.93 -2.51
N GLY A 11 -3.72 8.05 -2.28
CA GLY A 11 -2.72 8.65 -3.14
C GLY A 11 -2.08 9.68 -2.26
N ASP A 12 -0.84 9.42 -1.84
CA ASP A 12 0.14 10.43 -1.48
C ASP A 12 1.50 9.72 -1.34
N LYS A 13 2.36 9.99 -2.33
CA LYS A 13 3.76 9.57 -2.36
C LYS A 13 4.49 10.32 -1.26
N ASP A 14 5.05 9.59 -0.31
CA ASP A 14 5.88 10.03 0.80
C ASP A 14 6.46 11.45 0.64
N THR A 15 5.79 12.41 1.25
CA THR A 15 6.45 13.63 1.70
C THR A 15 6.19 13.76 3.19
N ASP A 16 7.26 13.51 3.94
CA ASP A 16 7.53 14.03 5.28
C ASP A 16 7.19 13.14 6.49
N ASP A 17 7.99 12.08 6.71
CA ASP A 17 8.39 11.79 8.10
C ASP A 17 9.47 12.79 8.57
N SER A 18 9.04 14.05 8.71
CA SER A 18 9.80 15.10 9.38
C SER A 18 9.33 15.30 10.83
N VAL A 19 8.42 14.47 11.34
CA VAL A 19 7.82 14.62 12.68
C VAL A 19 8.34 13.62 13.70
N VAL A 20 8.82 12.43 13.28
CA VAL A 20 9.33 11.39 14.20
C VAL A 20 10.69 11.76 14.82
N ALA A 21 11.49 12.59 14.15
CA ALA A 21 12.83 12.98 14.65
C ALA A 21 12.83 13.93 15.86
N LEU A 22 11.69 14.54 16.24
CA LEU A 22 11.66 15.58 17.28
C LEU A 22 10.89 15.22 18.56
N TYR A 23 9.90 14.31 18.51
CA TYR A 23 9.07 13.98 19.70
C TYR A 23 8.87 12.48 19.99
N GLY A 24 9.41 11.57 19.16
CA GLY A 24 9.38 10.12 19.45
C GLY A 24 7.97 9.55 19.65
N ILE A 25 6.97 10.14 18.99
CA ILE A 25 5.62 9.58 18.96
C ILE A 25 5.63 8.54 17.84
N PRO A 26 5.33 7.26 18.13
CA PRO A 26 5.14 6.28 17.07
C PRO A 26 3.92 6.73 16.26
N ASP A 27 4.13 7.03 14.99
CA ASP A 27 3.02 7.24 14.08
C ASP A 27 2.31 5.89 13.93
N THR A 28 1.17 5.73 14.59
CA THR A 28 0.37 4.51 14.50
C THR A 28 -0.46 4.46 13.21
N SER A 29 -0.36 5.49 12.36
CA SER A 29 -0.92 5.48 11.01
C SER A 29 -0.05 4.67 10.06
N PHE A 30 1.27 4.70 10.27
CA PHE A 30 2.27 4.04 9.43
C PHE A 30 2.56 2.64 9.98
N VAL A 31 1.58 1.73 9.85
CA VAL A 31 1.81 0.31 10.13
C VAL A 31 2.11 -0.38 8.81
N ASP A 32 3.38 -0.70 8.61
CA ASP A 32 3.90 -1.59 7.57
C ASP A 32 4.00 -3.00 8.21
N ASN A 33 3.02 -3.85 7.93
CA ASN A 33 2.87 -5.15 8.59
C ASN A 33 3.70 -6.26 7.92
N ASP A 34 4.07 -6.11 6.66
CA ASP A 34 4.82 -7.10 5.88
C ASP A 34 6.29 -6.71 5.61
N GLY A 35 6.64 -5.46 5.87
CA GLY A 35 7.99 -4.93 5.86
C GLY A 35 8.51 -4.56 4.48
N ASP A 36 7.64 -4.26 3.51
CA ASP A 36 8.04 -3.90 2.15
C ASP A 36 8.34 -2.40 1.95
N GLY A 37 8.08 -1.60 2.99
CA GLY A 37 8.31 -0.16 2.99
C GLY A 37 7.13 0.66 2.49
N TYR A 38 6.01 0.03 2.16
CA TYR A 38 4.70 0.64 1.99
C TYR A 38 3.86 0.29 3.22
N SER A 39 2.88 1.13 3.52
CA SER A 39 1.91 0.85 4.58
C SER A 39 0.53 0.82 3.98
N GLY A 40 -0.43 0.20 4.67
CA GLY A 40 -1.85 0.27 4.25
C GLY A 40 -2.39 1.70 4.16
N THR A 41 -1.66 2.70 4.67
CA THR A 41 -1.95 4.13 4.49
C THR A 41 -1.21 4.81 3.34
N ASP A 42 -0.14 4.18 2.80
CA ASP A 42 0.72 4.67 1.71
C ASP A 42 0.55 3.87 0.42
N ASP A 43 -0.71 3.65 0.03
CA ASP A 43 -1.08 3.00 -1.23
C ASP A 43 -0.78 1.49 -1.31
N ASP A 44 -0.47 0.82 -0.20
CA ASP A 44 -0.45 -0.63 -0.14
C ASP A 44 -1.88 -1.22 -0.09
N CYS A 45 -2.23 -1.98 -1.12
CA CYS A 45 -3.51 -2.65 -1.25
C CYS A 45 -3.58 -4.00 -0.50
N ASP A 46 -2.43 -4.57 -0.10
CA ASP A 46 -2.34 -5.75 0.76
C ASP A 46 -1.14 -5.65 1.72
N ASP A 47 -1.32 -4.87 2.80
CA ASP A 47 -0.43 -4.72 3.97
C ASP A 47 -0.34 -6.00 4.82
N THR A 48 -0.39 -7.17 4.20
CA THR A 48 -0.04 -8.46 4.79
C THR A 48 0.87 -9.27 3.88
N ASN A 49 1.23 -8.73 2.71
CA ASN A 49 1.92 -9.40 1.65
C ASN A 49 2.88 -8.48 0.90
N ALA A 50 4.15 -8.52 1.30
CA ALA A 50 5.26 -7.73 0.73
C ALA A 50 5.51 -7.88 -0.78
N ASP A 51 4.83 -8.82 -1.46
CA ASP A 51 4.87 -8.98 -2.91
C ASP A 51 3.78 -8.16 -3.64
N ILE A 52 2.83 -7.56 -2.91
CA ILE A 52 1.75 -6.72 -3.43
C ILE A 52 1.92 -5.30 -2.86
N ASN A 53 2.41 -4.39 -3.68
CA ASN A 53 2.63 -2.99 -3.30
C ASN A 53 2.83 -2.12 -4.54
N PRO A 54 2.77 -0.79 -4.43
CA PRO A 54 2.97 0.15 -5.55
C PRO A 54 4.24 -0.04 -6.39
N GLY A 55 5.27 -0.69 -5.85
CA GLY A 55 6.53 -0.99 -6.52
C GLY A 55 6.62 -2.39 -7.14
N ALA A 56 5.64 -3.26 -6.90
CA ALA A 56 5.66 -4.64 -7.34
C ALA A 56 5.52 -4.77 -8.86
N THR A 57 5.95 -5.92 -9.37
CA THR A 57 5.83 -6.24 -10.80
C THR A 57 4.51 -6.97 -11.04
N GLU A 58 3.71 -6.45 -11.97
CA GLU A 58 2.49 -7.10 -12.43
C GLU A 58 2.74 -8.45 -13.09
N THR A 59 1.88 -9.41 -12.76
CA THR A 59 1.79 -10.70 -13.48
C THR A 59 0.54 -10.68 -14.36
N PRO A 60 0.70 -10.51 -15.69
CA PRO A 60 -0.45 -10.27 -16.54
C PRO A 60 -1.47 -11.41 -16.55
N GLY A 61 -2.71 -11.09 -16.19
CA GLY A 61 -3.85 -12.00 -16.29
C GLY A 61 -3.91 -13.05 -15.18
N ASP A 62 -3.25 -12.83 -14.04
CA ASP A 62 -3.46 -13.62 -12.83
C ASP A 62 -4.60 -13.09 -11.94
N SER A 63 -5.22 -11.97 -12.33
CA SER A 63 -6.33 -11.31 -11.62
C SER A 63 -5.95 -10.73 -10.26
N ILE A 64 -4.67 -10.40 -10.05
CA ILE A 64 -4.14 -9.75 -8.87
C ILE A 64 -3.49 -8.43 -9.31
N ASP A 65 -4.03 -7.30 -8.84
CA ASP A 65 -3.37 -6.01 -8.90
C ASP A 65 -2.21 -6.04 -7.88
N SER A 66 -1.02 -6.42 -8.34
CA SER A 66 0.17 -6.56 -7.49
C SER A 66 0.83 -5.21 -7.26
N ASN A 67 0.72 -4.28 -8.21
CA ASN A 67 1.33 -2.97 -8.19
C ASN A 67 0.41 -1.87 -7.63
N CYS A 68 -0.73 -2.26 -7.05
CA CYS A 68 -1.74 -1.41 -6.45
C CYS A 68 -2.11 -0.18 -7.32
N ASN A 69 -2.11 -0.32 -8.66
CA ASN A 69 -2.39 0.78 -9.58
C ASN A 69 -3.89 0.95 -9.89
N GLY A 70 -4.73 0.03 -9.39
CA GLY A 70 -6.17 0.02 -9.55
C GLY A 70 -6.68 -0.83 -10.72
N ASP A 71 -5.80 -1.47 -11.49
CA ASP A 71 -6.12 -2.32 -12.63
C ASP A 71 -5.21 -3.57 -12.66
N ASP A 72 -5.78 -4.74 -13.00
CA ASP A 72 -4.99 -5.93 -13.37
C ASP A 72 -4.49 -5.74 -14.81
N ASP A 73 -3.18 -5.53 -14.97
CA ASP A 73 -2.55 -5.28 -16.27
C ASP A 73 -2.47 -6.59 -17.09
N THR A 74 -3.48 -6.84 -17.95
CA THR A 74 -3.63 -8.07 -18.77
C THR A 74 -2.57 -8.31 -19.85
#